data_AF-A0A0D6FHA7-F1
#
_entry.id   AF-A0A0D6FHA7-F1
#
_cell.length_a   1.000
_cell.length_b   1.000
_cell.length_c   1.000
_cell.angle_alpha   90.00
_cell.angle_beta   90.00
_cell.angle_gamma   90.00
#
_symmetry.space_group_name_H-M   'P 1'
#
loop_
_entity.id
_entity.type
_entity.pdbx_description
1 polymer ?
#
loop_
_entity_poly.entity_id
_entity_poly.type
_entity_poly.pdbx_seq_one_letter_code
_entity_poly.pdbx_strand_id
1 'polypeptide(L)' 'MLDVREYHSEFKLAELYDPDKMPDNLRQAHAEVDDAVDKLYSARPFESDEARLSMLFAMYKEAVEVEEAVGAKVKRKK' A
#
# COMPACT_ATOMS: atom_id res chain seq x y z
N MET A 1 -12.45 3.57 7.24
CA MET A 1 -12.53 3.53 5.76
C MET A 1 -13.69 2.68 5.25
N LEU A 2 -13.84 1.41 5.67
CA LEU A 2 -14.99 0.58 5.25
C LEU A 2 -16.33 1.16 5.69
N ASP A 3 -16.46 1.52 6.97
CA ASP A 3 -17.66 2.16 7.51
C ASP A 3 -18.01 3.46 6.77
N VAL A 4 -16.99 4.22 6.35
CA VAL A 4 -17.18 5.44 5.56
C VAL A 4 -17.76 5.15 4.19
N ARG A 5 -17.33 4.06 3.53
CA ARG A 5 -17.94 3.63 2.27
C ARG A 5 -19.40 3.21 2.47
N GLU A 6 -19.70 2.55 3.59
CA GLU A 6 -21.05 2.09 3.93
C GLU A 6 -22.01 3.27 4.16
N TYR A 7 -21.55 4.35 4.79
CA TYR A 7 -22.34 5.59 4.91
C TYR A 7 -22.68 6.27 3.58
N HIS A 8 -21.97 5.91 2.50
CA HIS A 8 -22.17 6.41 1.14
C HIS A 8 -22.63 5.30 0.17
N SER A 9 -23.40 4.33 0.68
CA SER A 9 -23.85 3.13 -0.05
C SER A 9 -24.71 3.40 -1.30
N GLU A 10 -25.23 4.61 -1.45
CA GLU A 10 -25.97 5.08 -2.62
C GLU A 10 -25.08 5.32 -3.85
N PHE A 11 -23.77 5.46 -3.65
CA PHE A 11 -22.80 5.68 -4.72
C PHE A 11 -22.11 4.38 -5.13
N LYS A 12 -21.80 4.24 -6.42
CA LYS A 12 -20.91 3.18 -6.90
C LYS A 12 -19.48 3.47 -6.48
N LEU A 13 -18.66 2.42 -6.37
CA LEU A 13 -17.23 2.59 -6.09
C LEU A 13 -16.53 3.52 -7.10
N ALA A 14 -16.88 3.47 -8.38
CA ALA A 14 -16.29 4.37 -9.37
C ALA A 14 -16.56 5.85 -9.07
N GLU A 15 -17.74 6.16 -8.49
CA GLU A 15 -18.14 7.52 -8.13
C GLU A 15 -17.48 7.96 -6.83
N LEU A 16 -17.38 7.06 -5.83
CA LEU A 16 -16.69 7.32 -4.56
C LEU A 16 -15.19 7.56 -4.73
N TYR A 17 -14.59 6.98 -5.77
CA TYR A 17 -13.15 7.06 -6.05
C TYR A 17 -12.80 7.98 -7.21
N ASP A 18 -13.78 8.71 -7.75
CA ASP A 18 -13.52 9.83 -8.65
C ASP A 18 -12.71 10.90 -7.87
N PRO A 19 -11.48 11.25 -8.30
CA PRO A 19 -10.60 12.17 -7.56
C PRO A 19 -11.24 13.53 -7.27
N ASP A 20 -12.11 14.01 -8.16
CA ASP A 20 -12.77 15.30 -8.06
C ASP A 20 -14.04 15.25 -7.20
N LYS A 21 -14.64 14.06 -7.04
CA LYS A 21 -15.91 13.87 -6.32
C LYS A 21 -15.79 13.06 -5.03
N MET A 22 -14.61 12.52 -4.73
CA MET A 22 -14.38 11.71 -3.53
C MET A 22 -14.76 12.52 -2.28
N PRO A 23 -15.69 12.01 -1.44
CA PRO A 23 -16.07 12.68 -0.20
C PRO A 23 -14.89 12.91 0.74
N ASP A 24 -14.85 14.06 1.42
CA ASP A 24 -13.73 14.44 2.28
C ASP A 24 -13.49 13.45 3.43
N ASN A 25 -14.56 12.90 4.02
CA ASN A 25 -14.45 11.89 5.07
C ASN A 25 -13.83 10.58 4.56
N LEU A 26 -14.07 10.22 3.30
CA LEU A 26 -13.44 9.06 2.66
C LEU A 26 -11.96 9.34 2.38
N ARG A 27 -11.64 10.54 1.87
CA ARG A 27 -10.25 10.97 1.64
C ARG A 27 -9.43 10.98 2.93
N GLN A 28 -10.01 11.50 4.01
CA GLN A 28 -9.40 11.48 5.35
C GLN A 28 -9.18 10.04 5.85
N ALA A 29 -10.18 9.17 5.68
CA ALA A 29 -10.05 7.78 6.08
C ALA A 29 -8.98 7.00 5.28
N HIS A 30 -8.68 7.41 4.05
CA HIS A 30 -7.53 6.89 3.29
C HIS A 30 -6.22 7.42 3.84
N ALA A 31 -6.12 8.73 4.09
CA ALA A 31 -4.91 9.33 4.64
C ALA A 31 -4.49 8.72 5.99
N GLU A 32 -5.46 8.37 6.84
CA GLU A 32 -5.21 7.65 8.09
C GLU A 32 -4.68 6.23 7.89
N VAL A 33 -5.21 5.52 6.88
CA VAL A 33 -4.72 4.19 6.52
C VAL A 33 -3.31 4.27 5.94
N ASP A 34 -3.06 5.23 5.05
CA ASP A 34 -1.73 5.45 4.46
C ASP A 34 -0.69 5.76 5.53
N ASP A 35 -0.97 6.67 6.48
CA ASP A 35 -0.06 6.99 7.59
C ASP A 35 0.21 5.78 8.49
N ALA A 36 -0.82 4.98 8.80
CA ALA A 36 -0.66 3.76 9.58
C ALA A 36 0.20 2.72 8.87
N VAL A 37 0.01 2.54 7.55
CA VAL A 37 0.80 1.61 6.74
C VAL A 37 2.24 2.10 6.60
N ASP A 38 2.45 3.37 6.26
CA ASP A 38 3.78 3.93 6.04
C ASP A 38 4.66 3.83 7.30
N LYS A 39 4.08 3.98 8.49
CA LYS A 39 4.77 3.75 9.78
C LYS A 39 5.28 2.32 9.99
N LEU A 40 4.70 1.31 9.31
CA LEU A 40 5.19 -0.07 9.36
C LEU A 40 6.47 -0.25 8.53
N TYR A 41 6.70 0.62 7.54
CA TYR A 41 7.83 0.52 6.63
C TYR A 41 8.94 1.54 6.93
N SER A 42 8.59 2.70 7.47
CA SER A 42 9.55 3.76 7.79
C SER A 42 9.18 4.47 9.08
N ALA A 43 10.17 4.70 9.94
CA ALA A 43 10.00 5.52 11.14
C ALA A 43 9.83 7.02 10.83
N ARG A 44 10.17 7.46 9.60
CA ARG A 44 10.03 8.84 9.12
C ARG A 44 9.01 8.90 7.97
N PRO A 45 8.21 9.98 7.87
CA PRO A 45 7.32 10.18 6.72
C PRO A 45 8.09 10.16 5.38
N PHE A 46 7.46 9.68 4.32
CA PHE A 46 8.02 9.79 2.98
C PHE A 46 7.94 11.23 2.48
N GLU A 47 9.01 11.70 1.84
CA GLU A 47 9.09 13.07 1.29
C GLU A 47 8.38 13.19 -0.06
N SER A 48 8.24 12.07 -0.78
CA SER A 48 7.52 11.99 -2.05
C SER A 48 7.12 10.54 -2.38
N ASP A 49 6.26 10.38 -3.39
CA ASP A 49 5.88 9.07 -3.91
C ASP A 49 7.08 8.31 -4.47
N GLU A 50 8.06 8.99 -5.08
CA GLU A 50 9.29 8.38 -5.56
C GLU A 50 10.15 7.82 -4.43
N ALA A 51 10.22 8.52 -3.29
CA ALA A 51 10.93 8.04 -2.12
C ALA A 51 10.29 6.75 -1.57
N ARG A 52 8.94 6.72 -1.52
CA ARG A 52 8.17 5.54 -1.14
C ARG A 52 8.41 4.38 -2.10
N LEU A 53 8.32 4.62 -3.42
CA LEU A 53 8.56 3.61 -4.45
C LEU A 53 9.99 3.05 -4.40
N SER A 54 11.00 3.90 -4.21
CA SER A 54 12.39 3.48 -4.15
C SER A 54 12.63 2.45 -3.04
N MET A 55 12.08 2.70 -1.85
CA MET A 55 12.13 1.77 -0.73
C MET A 55 11.40 0.45 -1.05
N LEU A 56 10.19 0.52 -1.60
CA LEU A 56 9.43 -0.68 -1.98
C LEU A 56 10.16 -1.54 -3.00
N PHE A 57 10.80 -0.94 -4.02
CA PHE A 57 11.60 -1.67 -4.99
C PHE A 57 12.85 -2.32 -4.37
N ALA A 58 13.50 -1.66 -3.41
CA ALA A 58 14.63 -2.24 -2.69
C ALA A 58 14.19 -3.49 -1.89
N MET A 59 13.09 -3.40 -1.14
CA MET A 59 12.52 -4.52 -0.39
C MET A 59 12.09 -5.67 -1.31
N TYR A 60 11.46 -5.34 -2.44
CA TYR A 60 11.06 -6.34 -3.41
C TYR A 60 12.27 -7.08 -4.00
N LYS A 61 13.34 -6.36 -4.36
CA LYS A 61 14.57 -6.97 -4.88
C LYS A 61 15.16 -7.95 -3.86
N GLU A 62 15.24 -7.56 -2.59
CA GLU A 62 15.71 -8.46 -1.52
C GLU A 62 14.82 -9.71 -1.40
N ALA A 63 13.50 -9.53 -1.41
CA ALA A 63 12.56 -10.65 -1.33
C ALA A 63 12.74 -11.65 -2.49
N VAL A 64 12.93 -11.17 -3.72
CA VAL A 64 13.19 -12.01 -4.90
C VAL A 64 14.53 -12.75 -4.77
N GLU A 65 15.58 -12.08 -4.32
CA GLU A 65 16.89 -12.72 -4.12
C GLU A 65 16.82 -13.83 -3.05
N VAL A 66 16.07 -13.60 -1.98
CA VAL A 66 15.81 -14.61 -0.94
C VAL A 66 15.01 -15.77 -1.50
N GLU A 67 13.95 -15.51 -2.27
CA GLU A 67 13.12 -16.55 -2.89
C GLU A 67 13.94 -17.47 -3.80
N GLU A 68 14.74 -16.88 -4.69
CA GLU A 68 15.63 -17.61 -5.61
C GLU A 68 16.67 -18.44 -4.84
N ALA A 69 17.26 -17.87 -3.78
CA ALA A 69 18.21 -18.58 -2.94
C ALA A 69 17.57 -19.77 -2.20
N VAL A 70 16.32 -19.62 -1.73
CA VAL A 70 15.53 -20.70 -1.12
C VAL A 70 15.21 -21.78 -2.16
N GLY A 71 14.73 -21.39 -3.35
CA GLY A 71 14.44 -22.30 -4.46
C GLY A 71 15.66 -23.11 -4.92
N ALA A 72 16.84 -22.46 -5.00
CA ALA A 72 18.10 -23.12 -5.33
C ALA A 72 18.54 -24.15 -4.27
N LYS A 73 18.32 -23.87 -2.97
CA LYS A 73 18.61 -24.82 -1.88
C LYS A 73 17.68 -26.03 -1.92
N VAL A 74 16.40 -25.85 -2.26
CA VAL A 74 15.45 -26.96 -2.43
C VAL A 74 15.87 -27.88 -3.58
N LYS A 75 16.28 -27.32 -4.73
CA LYS A 75 16.77 -28.09 -5.88
C LYS A 75 18.02 -28.92 -5.59
N ARG A 76 18.95 -28.40 -4.75
CA ARG A 76 20.19 -29.11 -4.37
C ARG A 76 19.99 -30.27 -3.38
N LYS A 77 18.84 -30.34 -2.71
CA LYS A 77 18.51 -31.41 -1.75
C LYS A 77 17.71 -32.57 -2.36
N LYS A 78 17.29 -32.45 -3.62
CA LYS A 78 16.52 -33.45 -4.37
C LYS A 78 17.44 -34.17 -5.35
#